data_AF-A0A7C1MXU5-F1
#
_entry.id   AF-A0A7C1MXU5-F1
#
_cell.length_a   1.000
_cell.length_b   1.000
_cell.length_c   1.000
_cell.angle_alpha   90.00
_cell.angle_beta   90.00
_cell.angle_gamma   90.00
#
_symmetry.space_group_name_H-M   'P 1'
#
loop_
_entity.id
_entity.type
_entity.pdbx_description
1 polymer ?
#
loop_
_entity_poly.entity_id
_entity_poly.type
_entity_poly.pdbx_seq_one_letter_code
_entity_poly.pdbx_strand_id
1 'polypeptide(L)'
;MQSTVNKKHFIFRYGYLLLSLLFFALLTIYYFTQDPITFNNGEGFDGVKYVDMVEQLRAGTPISGPAPFVYRLATPYLTSLLPFTILQSYFILNSFFALISGLLLFYWLKKTLMHPGLSLAFVVYLFLHWQASLRFTVFYPADCDPLAIIFVMLGLILMQKLNKKFSWKRLSLLAVLVFIGVFQREFILSLAFGIPFLGACFGYNNGNITIKKALFRRNIKAALLVFCLGLLGIWLTHILVNTVENGYGFLHAIYRWMHQKSIFQLLTGFFYTLGIPLIFPFLFYRSFFRVFKENRYLLPIFAIALILSWIGGGDTERFILWYCPIYFLIIGQVFYDHKAYFLRKRIFIPLFLSLILTLRVFWEIPQYYLEDEGVSFPFFAVFGTDNFSDILATHARKWVTTANLILYLLLSIYFVYWRYENRIRNLIRWD
;
A
#
# COMPACT_ATOMS: atom_id res chain seq x y z
N MET A 1 -36.78 -4.84 -1.61
CA MET A 1 -35.72 -5.74 -2.11
C MET A 1 -35.28 -5.45 -3.55
N GLN A 2 -36.14 -4.98 -4.46
CA GLN A 2 -35.74 -4.65 -5.85
C GLN A 2 -34.69 -3.52 -5.98
N SER A 3 -34.69 -2.52 -5.08
CA SER A 3 -33.75 -1.38 -5.17
C SER A 3 -32.29 -1.76 -4.90
N THR A 4 -32.02 -2.76 -4.07
CA THR A 4 -30.65 -3.20 -3.74
C THR A 4 -30.04 -4.07 -4.83
N VAL A 5 -30.86 -4.82 -5.56
CA VAL A 5 -30.45 -5.61 -6.74
C VAL A 5 -30.01 -4.68 -7.86
N ASN A 6 -30.77 -3.61 -8.12
CA ASN A 6 -30.48 -2.66 -9.19
C ASN A 6 -29.17 -1.88 -8.94
N LYS A 7 -28.91 -1.46 -7.69
CA LYS A 7 -27.67 -0.76 -7.30
C LYS A 7 -26.41 -1.62 -7.48
N LYS A 8 -26.46 -2.91 -7.12
CA LYS A 8 -25.31 -3.82 -7.31
C LYS A 8 -25.01 -4.00 -8.80
N HIS A 9 -26.05 -4.09 -9.63
CA HIS A 9 -25.89 -4.23 -11.07
C HIS A 9 -25.29 -2.97 -11.72
N PHE A 10 -25.69 -1.78 -11.25
CA PHE A 10 -25.12 -0.51 -11.70
C PHE A 10 -23.62 -0.40 -11.44
N ILE A 11 -23.15 -0.56 -10.20
CA ILE A 11 -21.72 -0.48 -9.87
C ILE A 11 -20.95 -1.61 -10.56
N PHE A 12 -21.57 -2.77 -10.74
CA PHE A 12 -20.94 -3.86 -11.47
C PHE A 12 -20.65 -3.50 -12.93
N ARG A 13 -21.57 -2.77 -13.59
CA ARG A 13 -21.48 -2.37 -15.00
C ARG A 13 -20.65 -1.11 -15.21
N TYR A 14 -20.85 -0.08 -14.39
CA TYR A 14 -20.29 1.26 -14.57
C TYR A 14 -19.15 1.61 -13.60
N GLY A 15 -18.77 0.71 -12.70
CA GLY A 15 -17.76 0.98 -11.68
C GLY A 15 -16.40 1.46 -12.23
N TYR A 16 -15.96 0.94 -13.38
CA TYR A 16 -14.72 1.39 -14.02
C TYR A 16 -14.84 2.82 -14.55
N LEU A 17 -15.95 3.16 -15.22
CA LEU A 17 -16.20 4.51 -15.72
C LEU A 17 -16.25 5.53 -14.57
N LEU A 18 -16.98 5.19 -13.49
CA LEU A 18 -17.05 6.04 -12.30
C LEU A 18 -15.68 6.28 -11.68
N LEU A 19 -14.84 5.24 -11.60
CA LEU A 19 -13.48 5.37 -11.07
C LEU A 19 -12.59 6.23 -11.97
N SER A 20 -12.67 6.08 -13.29
CA SER A 20 -11.93 6.93 -14.21
C SER A 20 -12.35 8.39 -14.12
N LEU A 21 -13.66 8.68 -14.10
CA LEU A 21 -14.17 10.04 -13.96
C LEU A 21 -13.75 10.66 -12.61
N LEU A 22 -13.88 9.90 -11.53
CA LEU A 22 -13.44 10.34 -10.20
C LEU A 22 -11.93 10.56 -10.14
N PHE A 23 -11.14 9.69 -10.76
CA PHE A 23 -9.70 9.83 -10.85
C PHE A 23 -9.31 11.16 -11.50
N PHE A 24 -9.87 11.48 -12.67
CA PHE A 24 -9.57 12.75 -13.34
C PHE A 24 -10.06 13.95 -12.54
N ALA A 25 -11.25 13.89 -11.94
CA ALA A 25 -11.74 14.96 -11.08
C ALA A 25 -10.81 15.21 -9.87
N LEU A 26 -10.37 14.15 -9.18
CA LEU A 26 -9.45 14.25 -8.06
C LEU A 26 -8.05 14.70 -8.49
N LEU A 27 -7.53 14.21 -9.62
CA LEU A 27 -6.25 14.65 -10.17
C LEU A 27 -6.29 16.15 -10.46
N THR A 28 -7.36 16.64 -11.07
CA THR A 28 -7.56 18.08 -11.33
C THR A 28 -7.63 18.87 -10.03
N ILE A 29 -8.42 18.41 -9.05
CA ILE A 29 -8.50 19.08 -7.73
C ILE A 29 -7.10 19.16 -7.11
N TYR A 30 -6.39 18.04 -6.99
CA TYR A 30 -5.05 18.02 -6.40
C TYR A 30 -4.07 18.89 -7.16
N TYR A 31 -4.10 18.88 -8.49
CA TYR A 31 -3.22 19.74 -9.29
C TYR A 31 -3.38 21.24 -8.96
N PHE A 32 -4.59 21.68 -8.57
CA PHE A 32 -4.87 23.08 -8.21
C PHE A 32 -4.79 23.38 -6.71
N THR A 33 -4.85 22.36 -5.84
CA THR A 33 -4.92 22.55 -4.37
C THR A 33 -3.77 21.89 -3.62
N GLN A 34 -2.77 21.35 -4.30
CA GLN A 34 -1.60 20.72 -3.67
C GLN A 34 -0.36 21.35 -4.27
N ASP A 35 0.38 22.09 -3.44
CA ASP A 35 1.67 22.60 -3.86
C ASP A 35 2.64 21.46 -4.14
N PRO A 36 3.42 21.51 -5.23
CA PRO A 36 4.49 20.56 -5.48
C PRO A 36 5.59 20.72 -4.43
N ILE A 37 6.35 19.65 -4.19
CA ILE A 37 7.54 19.71 -3.33
C ILE A 37 8.51 20.75 -3.91
N THR A 38 9.12 21.56 -3.05
CA THR A 38 10.12 22.57 -3.47
C THR A 38 11.56 22.09 -3.23
N PHE A 39 11.73 21.09 -2.38
CA PHE A 39 13.01 20.50 -2.04
C PHE A 39 13.75 19.92 -3.27
N ASN A 40 15.06 20.17 -3.37
CA ASN A 40 15.90 19.82 -4.53
C ASN A 40 15.28 20.23 -5.87
N ASN A 41 14.88 21.51 -6.00
CA ASN A 41 14.24 22.04 -7.22
C ASN A 41 12.97 21.28 -7.65
N GLY A 42 12.25 20.70 -6.68
CA GLY A 42 11.03 19.93 -6.90
C GLY A 42 11.23 18.47 -7.28
N GLU A 43 12.46 17.96 -7.19
CA GLU A 43 12.78 16.55 -7.40
C GLU A 43 12.60 15.72 -6.12
N GLY A 44 12.62 16.38 -4.95
CA GLY A 44 12.51 15.72 -3.64
C GLY A 44 13.77 14.92 -3.23
N PHE A 45 13.62 14.01 -2.28
CA PHE A 45 14.71 13.21 -1.68
C PHE A 45 15.30 12.16 -2.61
N ASP A 46 14.58 11.06 -2.82
CA ASP A 46 14.99 9.95 -3.70
C ASP A 46 14.94 10.35 -5.17
N GLY A 47 14.20 11.41 -5.51
CA GLY A 47 13.81 11.72 -6.88
C GLY A 47 14.93 12.34 -7.69
N VAL A 48 15.83 13.11 -7.06
CA VAL A 48 17.08 13.59 -7.69
C VAL A 48 17.86 12.43 -8.30
N LYS A 49 17.91 11.28 -7.60
CA LYS A 49 18.62 10.10 -8.10
C LYS A 49 17.96 9.48 -9.32
N TYR A 50 16.64 9.59 -9.45
CA TYR A 50 15.94 9.11 -10.63
C TYR A 50 16.02 10.09 -11.79
N VAL A 51 15.99 11.39 -11.51
CA VAL A 51 16.22 12.44 -12.50
C VAL A 51 17.61 12.26 -13.12
N ASP A 52 18.66 12.10 -12.29
CA ASP A 52 20.03 11.81 -12.73
C ASP A 52 20.09 10.59 -13.67
N MET A 53 19.33 9.54 -13.38
CA MET A 53 19.27 8.33 -14.22
C MET A 53 18.58 8.62 -15.57
N VAL A 54 17.51 9.41 -15.58
CA VAL A 54 16.80 9.81 -16.81
C VAL A 54 17.70 10.67 -17.70
N GLU A 55 18.47 11.58 -17.12
CA GLU A 55 19.44 12.40 -17.86
C GLU A 55 20.51 11.53 -18.54
N GLN A 56 21.10 10.60 -17.80
CA GLN A 56 22.08 9.65 -18.34
C GLN A 56 21.49 8.80 -19.47
N LEU A 57 20.26 8.31 -19.29
CA LEU A 57 19.53 7.55 -20.31
C LEU A 57 19.27 8.37 -21.57
N ARG A 58 18.88 9.65 -21.45
CA ARG A 58 18.66 10.55 -22.59
C ARG A 58 19.95 10.93 -23.29
N ALA A 59 21.04 11.06 -22.54
CA ALA A 59 22.37 11.33 -23.07
C ALA A 59 23.04 10.08 -23.69
N GLY A 60 22.46 8.89 -23.52
CA GLY A 60 23.06 7.63 -23.98
C GLY A 60 24.31 7.22 -23.21
N THR A 61 24.49 7.73 -21.98
CA THR A 61 25.63 7.40 -21.12
C THR A 61 25.31 6.21 -20.21
N PRO A 62 26.31 5.43 -19.78
CA PRO A 62 26.11 4.37 -18.79
C PRO A 62 25.45 4.90 -17.52
N ILE A 63 24.45 4.18 -17.01
CA ILE A 63 23.72 4.57 -15.80
C ILE A 63 24.63 4.37 -14.59
N SER A 64 24.78 5.41 -13.79
CA SER A 64 25.57 5.42 -12.56
C SER A 64 24.84 6.15 -11.44
N GLY A 65 25.00 5.67 -10.21
CA GLY A 65 24.37 6.31 -9.06
C GLY A 65 24.44 5.50 -7.77
N PRO A 66 23.94 6.08 -6.66
CA PRO A 66 23.96 5.43 -5.36
C PRO A 66 22.99 4.24 -5.26
N ALA A 67 23.46 3.16 -4.65
CA ALA A 67 22.58 2.06 -4.22
C ALA A 67 21.70 2.51 -3.03
N PRO A 68 20.44 2.01 -2.93
CA PRO A 68 19.77 1.07 -3.83
C PRO A 68 18.97 1.75 -4.95
N PHE A 69 19.06 3.08 -5.08
CA PHE A 69 18.20 3.84 -5.99
C PHE A 69 18.50 3.56 -7.47
N VAL A 70 19.79 3.40 -7.79
CA VAL A 70 20.26 3.13 -9.16
C VAL A 70 19.70 1.84 -9.76
N TYR A 71 19.26 0.87 -8.95
CA TYR A 71 18.69 -0.39 -9.43
C TYR A 71 17.23 -0.28 -9.90
N ARG A 72 16.55 0.85 -9.63
CA ARG A 72 15.14 1.08 -10.00
C ARG A 72 15.05 1.57 -11.44
N LEU A 73 15.44 0.73 -12.39
CA LEU A 73 15.63 1.07 -13.80
C LEU A 73 14.33 1.33 -14.59
N ALA A 74 13.25 0.61 -14.27
CA ALA A 74 12.09 0.55 -15.16
C ALA A 74 11.35 1.89 -15.32
N THR A 75 11.09 2.62 -14.24
CA THR A 75 10.41 3.94 -14.35
C THR A 75 11.31 4.99 -15.00
N PRO A 76 12.57 5.22 -14.59
CA PRO A 76 13.50 6.12 -15.29
C PRO A 76 13.62 5.81 -16.78
N TYR A 77 13.70 4.53 -17.16
CA TYR A 77 13.72 4.13 -18.57
C TYR A 77 12.45 4.55 -19.32
N LEU A 78 11.25 4.34 -18.75
CA LEU A 78 10.02 4.79 -19.40
C LEU A 78 9.92 6.32 -19.47
N THR A 79 10.39 7.02 -18.43
CA THR A 79 10.41 8.48 -18.36
C THR A 79 11.34 9.08 -19.43
N SER A 80 12.50 8.45 -19.70
CA SER A 80 13.47 8.96 -20.67
C SER A 80 12.95 8.96 -22.10
N LEU A 81 12.02 8.05 -22.43
CA LEU A 81 11.39 7.93 -23.76
C LEU A 81 10.40 9.03 -24.10
N LEU A 82 9.90 9.77 -23.09
CA LEU A 82 8.91 10.83 -23.31
C LEU A 82 9.58 12.15 -23.71
N PRO A 83 8.99 12.95 -24.63
CA PRO A 83 9.60 14.17 -25.16
C PRO A 83 9.43 15.42 -24.28
N PHE A 84 8.93 15.27 -23.04
CA PHE A 84 8.67 16.39 -22.12
C PHE A 84 9.85 16.64 -21.17
N THR A 85 9.74 17.66 -20.31
CA THR A 85 10.69 17.81 -19.19
C THR A 85 10.62 16.57 -18.28
N ILE A 86 11.70 16.24 -17.58
CA ILE A 86 11.80 14.99 -16.81
C ILE A 86 10.66 14.88 -15.78
N LEU A 87 10.40 15.96 -15.03
CA LEU A 87 9.33 16.00 -14.03
C LEU A 87 7.93 15.89 -14.66
N GLN A 88 7.70 16.51 -15.82
CA GLN A 88 6.42 16.36 -16.55
C GLN A 88 6.22 14.92 -17.04
N SER A 89 7.28 14.29 -17.58
CA SER A 89 7.25 12.89 -18.00
C SER A 89 6.93 11.95 -16.82
N TYR A 90 7.56 12.18 -15.67
CA TYR A 90 7.24 11.47 -14.43
C TYR A 90 5.79 11.67 -14.01
N PHE A 91 5.31 12.91 -13.95
CA PHE A 91 3.93 13.23 -13.59
C PHE A 91 2.91 12.50 -14.49
N ILE A 92 3.13 12.51 -15.80
CA ILE A 92 2.26 11.84 -16.79
C ILE A 92 2.26 10.33 -16.55
N LEU A 93 3.44 9.70 -16.46
CA LEU A 93 3.57 8.26 -16.28
C LEU A 93 2.99 7.79 -14.94
N ASN A 94 3.32 8.48 -13.85
CA ASN A 94 2.87 8.11 -12.52
C ASN A 94 1.37 8.35 -12.34
N SER A 95 0.80 9.39 -12.95
CA SER A 95 -0.66 9.57 -13.00
C SER A 95 -1.33 8.44 -13.78
N PHE A 96 -0.77 8.06 -14.94
CA PHE A 96 -1.26 6.90 -15.69
C PHE A 96 -1.20 5.62 -14.85
N PHE A 97 -0.08 5.38 -14.16
CA PHE A 97 0.08 4.19 -13.32
C PHE A 97 -0.84 4.20 -12.09
N ALA A 98 -1.10 5.37 -11.50
CA ALA A 98 -2.08 5.54 -10.42
C ALA A 98 -3.50 5.16 -10.89
N LEU A 99 -3.91 5.57 -12.09
CA LEU A 99 -5.19 5.15 -12.67
C LEU A 99 -5.23 3.64 -12.86
N ILE A 100 -4.23 3.06 -13.54
CA ILE A 100 -4.19 1.61 -13.81
C ILE A 100 -4.19 0.79 -12.53
N SER A 101 -3.40 1.19 -11.51
CA SER A 101 -3.37 0.50 -10.22
C SER A 101 -4.73 0.55 -9.52
N GLY A 102 -5.45 1.68 -9.55
CA GLY A 102 -6.81 1.80 -9.03
C GLY A 102 -7.82 0.89 -9.75
N LEU A 103 -7.76 0.82 -11.09
CA LEU A 103 -8.63 -0.06 -11.89
C LEU A 103 -8.33 -1.54 -11.64
N LEU A 104 -7.06 -1.91 -11.52
CA LEU A 104 -6.64 -3.28 -11.20
C LEU A 104 -7.04 -3.68 -9.77
N LEU A 105 -6.88 -2.77 -8.81
CA LEU A 105 -7.33 -2.96 -7.44
C LEU A 105 -8.84 -3.19 -7.39
N PHE A 106 -9.62 -2.36 -8.12
CA PHE A 106 -11.06 -2.55 -8.23
C PHE A 106 -11.42 -3.92 -8.81
N TYR A 107 -10.77 -4.32 -9.91
CA TYR A 107 -10.96 -5.63 -10.52
C TYR A 107 -10.68 -6.77 -9.53
N TRP A 108 -9.54 -6.71 -8.85
CA TRP A 108 -9.11 -7.77 -7.93
C TRP A 108 -10.01 -7.85 -6.70
N LEU A 109 -10.28 -6.72 -6.03
CA LEU A 109 -11.17 -6.68 -4.87
C LEU A 109 -12.59 -7.10 -5.25
N LYS A 110 -13.12 -6.67 -6.39
CA LYS A 110 -14.47 -7.05 -6.86
C LYS A 110 -14.59 -8.56 -7.02
N LYS A 111 -13.53 -9.22 -7.49
CA LYS A 111 -13.48 -10.69 -7.68
C LYS A 111 -13.22 -11.46 -6.39
N THR A 112 -12.53 -10.87 -5.42
CA THR A 112 -12.16 -11.55 -4.17
C THR A 112 -13.18 -11.30 -3.05
N LEU A 113 -13.62 -10.05 -2.86
CA LEU A 113 -14.65 -9.68 -1.88
C LEU A 113 -16.08 -9.96 -2.36
N MET A 114 -16.30 -10.10 -3.67
CA MET A 114 -17.62 -10.26 -4.28
C MET A 114 -18.62 -9.13 -3.95
N HIS A 115 -18.11 -7.96 -3.53
CA HIS A 115 -18.93 -6.80 -3.16
C HIS A 115 -18.43 -5.52 -3.85
N PRO A 116 -18.93 -5.20 -5.06
CA PRO A 116 -18.37 -4.14 -5.90
C PRO A 116 -18.43 -2.76 -5.23
N GLY A 117 -19.44 -2.46 -4.42
CA GLY A 117 -19.53 -1.19 -3.70
C GLY A 117 -18.44 -1.00 -2.63
N LEU A 118 -18.01 -2.09 -1.98
CA LEU A 118 -16.90 -2.01 -1.01
C LEU A 118 -15.58 -1.91 -1.75
N SER A 119 -15.42 -2.67 -2.84
CA SER A 119 -14.25 -2.55 -3.73
C SER A 119 -14.10 -1.14 -4.28
N LEU A 120 -15.19 -0.48 -4.67
CA LEU A 120 -15.20 0.91 -5.10
C LEU A 120 -14.73 1.83 -3.97
N ALA A 121 -15.30 1.69 -2.78
CA ALA A 121 -14.95 2.51 -1.62
C ALA A 121 -13.45 2.42 -1.24
N PHE A 122 -12.83 1.23 -1.34
CA PHE A 122 -11.39 1.09 -1.07
C PHE A 122 -10.50 1.71 -2.15
N VAL A 123 -10.96 1.74 -3.40
CA VAL A 123 -10.22 2.44 -4.47
C VAL A 123 -10.34 3.95 -4.29
N VAL A 124 -11.52 4.44 -3.90
CA VAL A 124 -11.70 5.85 -3.49
C VAL A 124 -10.82 6.18 -2.29
N TYR A 125 -10.77 5.30 -1.28
CA TYR A 125 -9.86 5.46 -0.14
C TYR A 125 -8.41 5.59 -0.62
N LEU A 126 -7.95 4.73 -1.53
CA LEU A 126 -6.60 4.81 -2.11
C LEU A 126 -6.38 6.13 -2.85
N PHE A 127 -7.33 6.59 -3.66
CA PHE A 127 -7.21 7.85 -4.40
C PHE A 127 -7.17 9.09 -3.48
N LEU A 128 -7.87 9.04 -2.35
CA LEU A 128 -7.88 10.12 -1.36
C LEU A 128 -6.65 10.11 -0.45
N HIS A 129 -5.93 8.99 -0.36
CA HIS A 129 -4.83 8.84 0.56
C HIS A 129 -3.62 9.68 0.13
N TRP A 130 -3.09 10.49 1.04
CA TRP A 130 -2.03 11.46 0.75
C TRP A 130 -0.70 10.83 0.30
N GLN A 131 -0.31 9.68 0.85
CA GLN A 131 0.86 8.90 0.39
C GLN A 131 0.57 7.97 -0.80
N ALA A 132 -0.66 7.89 -1.29
CA ALA A 132 -0.97 7.03 -2.42
C ALA A 132 -0.69 7.74 -3.75
N SER A 133 -0.43 6.94 -4.79
CA SER A 133 0.14 7.40 -6.06
C SER A 133 -0.59 8.57 -6.70
N LEU A 134 -1.93 8.64 -6.65
CA LEU A 134 -2.67 9.74 -7.31
C LEU A 134 -2.27 11.10 -6.74
N ARG A 135 -2.40 11.26 -5.43
CA ARG A 135 -2.14 12.53 -4.77
C ARG A 135 -0.64 12.79 -4.62
N PHE A 136 0.12 11.75 -4.29
CA PHE A 136 1.57 11.84 -4.11
C PHE A 136 2.29 12.23 -5.39
N THR A 137 1.80 11.84 -6.58
CA THR A 137 2.43 12.23 -7.87
C THR A 137 2.34 13.73 -8.15
N VAL A 138 1.29 14.41 -7.65
CA VAL A 138 1.16 15.87 -7.80
C VAL A 138 2.20 16.58 -6.94
N PHE A 139 2.34 16.13 -5.69
CA PHE A 139 3.31 16.68 -4.74
C PHE A 139 4.75 16.30 -5.09
N TYR A 140 5.00 15.03 -5.40
CA TYR A 140 6.32 14.44 -5.61
C TYR A 140 6.28 13.61 -6.91
N PRO A 141 6.48 14.25 -8.08
CA PRO A 141 6.34 13.58 -9.36
C PRO A 141 7.41 12.52 -9.61
N ALA A 142 8.66 12.78 -9.22
CA ALA A 142 9.83 11.90 -9.44
C ALA A 142 9.84 10.67 -8.49
N ASP A 143 8.76 9.88 -8.52
CA ASP A 143 8.60 8.65 -7.76
C ASP A 143 8.61 7.40 -8.67
N CYS A 144 9.01 6.28 -8.09
CA CYS A 144 9.09 4.97 -8.72
C CYS A 144 7.99 4.01 -8.23
N ASP A 145 7.23 4.33 -7.18
CA ASP A 145 6.28 3.37 -6.61
C ASP A 145 5.03 3.05 -7.44
N PRO A 146 4.42 4.01 -8.17
CA PRO A 146 3.16 3.76 -8.85
C PRO A 146 3.23 2.55 -9.80
N LEU A 147 4.35 2.40 -10.51
CA LEU A 147 4.58 1.25 -11.38
C LEU A 147 4.74 -0.06 -10.58
N ALA A 148 5.44 -0.04 -9.44
CA ALA A 148 5.60 -1.23 -8.59
C ALA A 148 4.26 -1.77 -8.11
N ILE A 149 3.32 -0.88 -7.75
CA ILE A 149 1.97 -1.26 -7.32
C ILE A 149 1.22 -2.00 -8.44
N ILE A 150 1.38 -1.61 -9.71
CA ILE A 150 0.80 -2.35 -10.84
C ILE A 150 1.30 -3.80 -10.87
N PHE A 151 2.61 -4.02 -10.71
CA PHE A 151 3.19 -5.36 -10.65
C PHE A 151 2.62 -6.19 -9.50
N VAL A 152 2.45 -5.59 -8.30
CA VAL A 152 1.78 -6.25 -7.18
C VAL A 152 0.36 -6.65 -7.55
N MET A 153 -0.46 -5.73 -8.08
CA MET A 153 -1.86 -6.00 -8.42
C MET A 153 -2.00 -7.11 -9.47
N LEU A 154 -1.23 -7.03 -10.55
CA LEU A 154 -1.22 -8.04 -11.60
C LEU A 154 -0.74 -9.40 -11.07
N GLY A 155 0.29 -9.40 -10.22
CA GLY A 155 0.77 -10.57 -9.50
C GLY A 155 -0.32 -11.23 -8.66
N LEU A 156 -1.02 -10.45 -7.84
CA LEU A 156 -2.13 -10.92 -7.01
C LEU A 156 -3.31 -11.44 -7.85
N ILE A 157 -3.60 -10.84 -9.00
CA ILE A 157 -4.61 -11.32 -9.96
C ILE A 157 -4.20 -12.67 -10.55
N LEU A 158 -2.94 -12.83 -10.98
CA LEU A 158 -2.43 -14.09 -11.53
C LEU A 158 -2.42 -15.19 -10.46
N MET A 159 -1.97 -14.88 -9.25
CA MET A 159 -2.02 -15.79 -8.12
C MET A 159 -3.43 -16.23 -7.77
N GLN A 160 -4.41 -15.32 -7.77
CA GLN A 160 -5.82 -15.67 -7.58
C GLN A 160 -6.31 -16.65 -8.66
N LYS A 161 -5.97 -16.38 -9.93
CA LYS A 161 -6.33 -17.27 -11.05
C LYS A 161 -5.65 -18.63 -10.95
N LEU A 162 -4.39 -18.68 -10.54
CA LEU A 162 -3.62 -19.91 -10.30
C LEU A 162 -4.17 -20.70 -9.11
N ASN A 163 -4.60 -20.02 -8.04
CA ASN A 163 -5.20 -20.64 -6.86
C ASN A 163 -6.50 -21.37 -7.22
N LYS A 164 -7.33 -20.77 -8.10
CA LYS A 164 -8.56 -21.40 -8.61
C LYS A 164 -8.28 -22.54 -9.58
N LYS A 165 -7.37 -22.32 -10.54
CA LYS A 165 -6.97 -23.34 -11.52
C LYS A 165 -5.52 -23.11 -11.93
N PHE A 166 -4.66 -24.01 -11.50
CA PHE A 166 -3.24 -23.98 -11.83
C PHE A 166 -3.04 -24.16 -13.34
N SER A 167 -2.13 -23.39 -13.91
CA SER A 167 -1.76 -23.45 -15.32
C SER A 167 -0.32 -22.96 -15.49
N TRP A 168 0.52 -23.76 -16.15
CA TRP A 168 1.89 -23.37 -16.44
C TRP A 168 1.99 -22.08 -17.26
N LYS A 169 1.08 -21.85 -18.21
CA LYS A 169 1.03 -20.58 -18.96
C LYS A 169 0.88 -19.36 -18.06
N ARG A 170 -0.03 -19.44 -17.06
CA ARG A 170 -0.24 -18.37 -16.08
C ARG A 170 0.94 -18.21 -15.12
N LEU A 171 1.60 -19.32 -14.78
CA LEU A 171 2.81 -19.30 -13.97
C LEU A 171 3.97 -18.65 -14.73
N SER A 172 4.19 -18.99 -16.00
CA SER A 172 5.20 -18.36 -16.86
C SER A 172 4.96 -16.86 -16.98
N LEU A 173 3.70 -16.45 -17.15
CA LEU A 173 3.34 -15.03 -17.15
C LEU A 173 3.65 -14.36 -15.80
N LEU A 174 3.38 -15.02 -14.67
CA LEU A 174 3.77 -14.53 -13.34
C LEU A 174 5.30 -14.45 -13.19
N ALA A 175 6.04 -15.41 -13.75
CA ALA A 175 7.49 -15.44 -13.70
C ALA A 175 8.10 -14.27 -14.50
N VAL A 176 7.61 -14.04 -15.72
CA VAL A 176 8.00 -12.88 -16.55
C VAL A 176 7.63 -11.58 -15.83
N LEU A 177 6.44 -11.52 -15.22
CA LEU A 177 6.00 -10.36 -14.48
C LEU A 177 6.91 -10.05 -13.29
N VAL A 178 7.33 -11.06 -12.52
CA VAL A 178 8.28 -10.88 -11.41
C VAL A 178 9.66 -10.50 -11.93
N PHE A 179 10.15 -11.15 -13.00
CA PHE A 179 11.41 -10.80 -13.65
C PHE A 179 11.47 -9.34 -14.08
N ILE A 180 10.43 -8.82 -14.73
CA ILE A 180 10.37 -7.41 -15.12
C ILE A 180 10.13 -6.52 -13.90
N GLY A 181 9.26 -6.92 -12.98
CA GLY A 181 8.89 -6.12 -11.81
C GLY A 181 10.05 -5.84 -10.86
N VAL A 182 11.07 -6.72 -10.80
CA VAL A 182 12.28 -6.44 -10.00
C VAL A 182 13.18 -5.36 -10.58
N PHE A 183 13.05 -5.00 -11.86
CA PHE A 183 13.66 -3.78 -12.42
C PHE A 183 13.01 -2.51 -11.89
N GLN A 184 11.81 -2.64 -11.31
CA GLN A 184 11.17 -1.56 -10.59
C GLN A 184 11.55 -1.59 -9.12
N ARG A 185 11.24 -2.69 -8.43
CA ARG A 185 11.58 -2.91 -7.01
C ARG A 185 11.72 -4.39 -6.70
N GLU A 186 12.70 -4.72 -5.89
CA GLU A 186 13.08 -6.09 -5.51
C GLU A 186 11.97 -6.78 -4.71
N PHE A 187 11.16 -6.01 -3.96
CA PHE A 187 10.07 -6.59 -3.16
C PHE A 187 9.00 -7.30 -3.99
N ILE A 188 8.92 -7.07 -5.30
CA ILE A 188 8.02 -7.81 -6.20
C ILE A 188 8.31 -9.32 -6.15
N LEU A 189 9.54 -9.72 -5.82
CA LEU A 189 9.93 -11.11 -5.57
C LEU A 189 9.11 -11.78 -4.45
N SER A 190 8.53 -11.00 -3.53
CA SER A 190 7.66 -11.50 -2.46
C SER A 190 6.48 -12.34 -2.97
N LEU A 191 6.01 -12.11 -4.21
CA LEU A 191 4.94 -12.89 -4.84
C LEU A 191 5.29 -14.38 -4.98
N ALA A 192 6.58 -14.70 -5.18
CA ALA A 192 7.04 -16.09 -5.31
C ALA A 192 6.76 -16.90 -4.03
N PHE A 193 6.81 -16.27 -2.86
CA PHE A 193 6.61 -16.91 -1.56
C PHE A 193 5.17 -17.36 -1.32
N GLY A 194 4.19 -16.80 -2.04
CA GLY A 194 2.80 -17.26 -1.97
C GLY A 194 2.50 -18.50 -2.81
N ILE A 195 3.33 -18.81 -3.81
CA ILE A 195 3.11 -19.92 -4.75
C ILE A 195 3.03 -21.30 -4.06
N PRO A 196 3.88 -21.65 -3.07
CA PRO A 196 3.80 -22.93 -2.35
C PRO A 196 2.41 -23.24 -1.77
N PHE A 197 1.64 -22.20 -1.43
CA PHE A 197 0.36 -22.28 -0.72
C PHE A 197 -0.87 -22.28 -1.65
N LEU A 198 -0.68 -22.27 -2.97
CA LEU A 198 -1.77 -22.31 -3.95
C LEU A 198 -2.56 -23.62 -3.92
N GLY A 199 -3.86 -23.55 -4.23
CA GLY A 199 -4.72 -24.72 -4.47
C GLY A 199 -5.11 -25.49 -3.21
N ALA A 200 -5.13 -24.82 -2.05
CA ALA A 200 -5.44 -25.45 -0.76
C ALA A 200 -4.51 -26.62 -0.39
N CYS A 201 -3.21 -26.43 -0.60
CA CYS A 201 -2.15 -27.40 -0.29
C CYS A 201 -2.15 -27.90 1.17
N PHE A 202 -2.48 -27.00 2.09
CA PHE A 202 -2.55 -27.28 3.53
C PHE A 202 -4.01 -27.50 3.95
N GLY A 203 -4.30 -28.50 4.76
CA GLY A 203 -5.59 -28.74 5.39
C GLY A 203 -5.46 -28.72 6.90
N TYR A 204 -6.57 -28.52 7.61
CA TYR A 204 -6.62 -28.61 9.06
C TYR A 204 -7.79 -29.52 9.44
N ASN A 205 -7.48 -30.72 9.91
CA ASN A 205 -8.47 -31.74 10.31
C ASN A 205 -8.12 -32.21 11.72
N ASN A 206 -9.06 -32.10 12.66
CA ASN A 206 -8.95 -32.59 14.04
C ASN A 206 -7.65 -32.18 14.76
N GLY A 207 -7.27 -30.90 14.69
CA GLY A 207 -6.03 -30.42 15.33
C GLY A 207 -4.77 -30.58 14.48
N ASN A 208 -4.79 -31.47 13.48
CA ASN A 208 -3.62 -31.81 12.69
C ASN A 208 -3.58 -31.08 11.34
N ILE A 209 -2.40 -30.56 10.99
CA ILE A 209 -2.12 -29.97 9.69
C ILE A 209 -1.84 -31.08 8.70
N THR A 210 -2.67 -31.20 7.66
CA THR A 210 -2.47 -32.15 6.57
C THR A 210 -1.85 -31.45 5.37
N ILE A 211 -0.87 -32.07 4.73
CA ILE A 211 -0.19 -31.51 3.55
C ILE A 211 -0.42 -32.43 2.35
N LYS A 212 -0.99 -31.88 1.28
CA LYS A 212 -1.10 -32.58 -0.01
C LYS A 212 0.28 -32.59 -0.68
N LYS A 213 1.13 -33.55 -0.31
CA LYS A 213 2.56 -33.62 -0.72
C LYS A 213 2.80 -33.42 -2.21
N ALA A 214 2.00 -34.06 -3.08
CA ALA A 214 2.13 -33.91 -4.53
C ALA A 214 1.89 -32.47 -5.02
N LEU A 215 0.84 -31.83 -4.48
CA LEU A 215 0.51 -30.44 -4.76
C LEU A 215 1.60 -29.49 -4.24
N PHE A 216 2.08 -29.72 -3.02
CA PHE A 216 3.16 -28.95 -2.41
C PHE A 216 4.43 -29.02 -3.25
N ARG A 217 4.88 -30.22 -3.63
CA ARG A 217 6.08 -30.42 -4.46
C ARG A 217 5.97 -29.70 -5.81
N ARG A 218 4.83 -29.77 -6.49
CA ARG A 218 4.58 -29.03 -7.74
C ARG A 218 4.68 -27.53 -7.50
N ASN A 219 4.04 -27.03 -6.44
CA ASN A 219 4.04 -25.61 -6.13
C ASN A 219 5.42 -25.10 -5.70
N ILE A 220 6.25 -25.91 -5.02
CA ILE A 220 7.64 -25.57 -4.70
C ILE A 220 8.48 -25.44 -5.97
N LYS A 221 8.37 -26.38 -6.92
CA LYS A 221 9.06 -26.26 -8.22
C LYS A 221 8.63 -24.99 -8.97
N ALA A 222 7.33 -24.69 -8.94
CA ALA A 222 6.79 -23.47 -9.52
C ALA A 222 7.31 -22.21 -8.81
N ALA A 223 7.41 -22.23 -7.48
CA ALA A 223 7.93 -21.13 -6.68
C ALA A 223 9.42 -20.88 -6.99
N LEU A 224 10.22 -21.95 -7.04
CA LEU A 224 11.65 -21.89 -7.40
C LEU A 224 11.85 -21.29 -8.79
N LEU A 225 11.05 -21.69 -9.78
CA LEU A 225 11.13 -21.10 -11.13
C LEU A 225 10.91 -19.58 -11.11
N VAL A 226 9.83 -19.12 -10.47
CA VAL A 226 9.53 -17.68 -10.36
C VAL A 226 10.60 -16.94 -9.55
N PHE A 227 11.09 -17.57 -8.47
CA PHE A 227 12.10 -16.99 -7.60
C PHE A 227 13.46 -16.85 -8.31
N CYS A 228 13.93 -17.90 -8.99
CA CYS A 228 15.17 -17.87 -9.76
C CYS A 228 15.11 -16.85 -10.90
N LEU A 229 13.97 -16.72 -11.58
CA LEU A 229 13.79 -15.68 -12.59
C LEU A 229 13.80 -14.28 -11.96
N GLY A 230 13.16 -14.08 -10.82
CA GLY A 230 13.26 -12.81 -10.09
C GLY A 230 14.70 -12.48 -9.66
N LEU A 231 15.46 -13.47 -9.15
CA LEU A 231 16.88 -13.30 -8.83
C LEU A 231 17.72 -12.98 -10.07
N LEU A 232 17.44 -13.61 -11.20
CA LEU A 232 18.09 -13.28 -12.47
C LEU A 232 17.83 -11.82 -12.86
N GLY A 233 16.59 -11.34 -12.71
CA GLY A 233 16.25 -9.93 -12.95
C GLY A 233 17.03 -8.98 -12.04
N ILE A 234 17.13 -9.29 -10.73
CA ILE A 234 17.93 -8.50 -9.77
C ILE A 234 19.42 -8.54 -10.15
N TRP A 235 19.94 -9.70 -10.54
CA TRP A 235 21.33 -9.82 -10.97
C TRP A 235 21.60 -8.97 -12.22
N LEU A 236 20.68 -8.96 -13.19
CA LEU A 236 20.78 -8.10 -14.37
C LEU A 236 20.75 -6.61 -14.02
N THR A 237 19.90 -6.16 -13.07
CA THR A 237 19.90 -4.74 -12.67
C THR A 237 21.24 -4.31 -12.10
N HIS A 238 21.97 -5.21 -11.42
CA HIS A 238 23.30 -4.91 -10.88
C HIS A 238 24.40 -4.88 -11.96
N ILE A 239 24.24 -5.61 -13.05
CA ILE A 239 25.19 -5.59 -14.18
C ILE A 239 24.98 -4.36 -15.07
N LEU A 240 23.74 -3.90 -15.20
CA LEU A 240 23.36 -2.81 -16.09
C LEU A 240 23.74 -1.42 -15.57
N VAL A 241 24.22 -1.30 -14.33
CA VAL A 241 24.49 -0.01 -13.69
C VAL A 241 25.84 0.01 -12.99
N ASN A 242 26.43 1.21 -12.89
CA ASN A 242 27.62 1.46 -12.11
C ASN A 242 27.23 2.04 -10.74
N THR A 243 27.47 1.29 -9.67
CA THR A 243 27.16 1.75 -8.32
C THR A 243 28.22 2.73 -7.81
N VAL A 244 27.77 3.89 -7.34
CA VAL A 244 28.63 4.84 -6.63
C VAL A 244 28.51 4.57 -5.13
N GLU A 245 29.65 4.37 -4.45
CA GLU A 245 29.66 4.21 -3.00
C GLU A 245 29.12 5.46 -2.30
N ASN A 246 28.14 5.26 -1.44
CA ASN A 246 27.50 6.32 -0.66
C ASN A 246 27.43 5.97 0.84
N GLY A 247 28.18 4.94 1.27
CA GLY A 247 28.11 4.40 2.63
C GLY A 247 26.78 3.70 2.98
N TYR A 248 25.84 3.59 2.04
CA TYR A 248 24.52 2.99 2.27
C TYR A 248 24.56 1.49 1.97
N GLY A 249 24.91 0.68 2.98
CA GLY A 249 24.82 -0.79 2.91
C GLY A 249 23.41 -1.29 3.24
N PHE A 250 22.87 -2.26 2.48
CA PHE A 250 21.54 -2.84 2.74
C PHE A 250 21.42 -3.44 4.16
N LEU A 251 22.43 -4.22 4.59
CA LEU A 251 22.45 -4.78 5.95
C LEU A 251 22.56 -3.70 7.02
N HIS A 252 23.36 -2.65 6.76
CA HIS A 252 23.48 -1.51 7.66
C HIS A 252 22.15 -0.76 7.77
N ALA A 253 21.41 -0.57 6.66
CA ALA A 253 20.09 0.03 6.67
C ALA A 253 19.09 -0.80 7.47
N ILE A 254 19.04 -2.13 7.28
CA ILE A 254 18.19 -3.02 8.10
C ILE A 254 18.52 -2.87 9.58
N TYR A 255 19.80 -2.97 9.94
CA TYR A 255 20.24 -2.85 11.33
C TYR A 255 19.85 -1.49 11.92
N ARG A 256 20.15 -0.41 11.19
CA ARG A 256 19.81 0.96 11.58
C ARG A 256 18.31 1.10 11.83
N TRP A 257 17.45 0.68 10.91
CA TRP A 257 16.01 0.86 11.04
C TRP A 257 15.40 -0.04 12.11
N MET A 258 15.89 -1.27 12.29
CA MET A 258 15.47 -2.14 13.39
C MET A 258 15.78 -1.55 14.76
N HIS A 259 16.88 -0.81 14.90
CA HIS A 259 17.27 -0.16 16.16
C HIS A 259 16.61 1.21 16.36
N GLN A 260 16.37 1.96 15.28
CA GLN A 260 15.80 3.32 15.35
C GLN A 260 14.27 3.32 15.43
N LYS A 261 13.60 2.31 14.84
CA LYS A 261 12.14 2.23 14.86
C LYS A 261 11.62 1.58 16.13
N SER A 262 10.80 2.32 16.87
CA SER A 262 10.05 1.74 17.98
C SER A 262 8.80 1.01 17.48
N ILE A 263 8.29 0.08 18.30
CA ILE A 263 6.98 -0.56 18.05
C ILE A 263 5.85 0.46 17.94
N PHE A 264 5.95 1.58 18.66
CA PHE A 264 4.99 2.66 18.61
C PHE A 264 5.01 3.41 17.28
N GLN A 265 6.19 3.63 16.70
CA GLN A 265 6.31 4.22 15.36
C GLN A 265 5.73 3.30 14.29
N LEU A 266 5.99 1.98 14.39
CA LEU A 266 5.38 1.01 13.48
C LEU A 266 3.84 1.06 13.56
N LEU A 267 3.28 0.98 14.77
CA LEU A 267 1.83 1.04 14.99
C LEU A 267 1.24 2.35 14.49
N THR A 268 1.93 3.46 14.72
CA THR A 268 1.48 4.78 14.24
C THR A 268 1.47 4.83 12.72
N GLY A 269 2.47 4.28 12.03
CA GLY A 269 2.47 4.22 10.58
C GLY A 269 1.35 3.35 10.00
N PHE A 270 1.00 2.25 10.69
CA PHE A 270 -0.21 1.48 10.34
C PHE A 270 -1.49 2.30 10.51
N PHE A 271 -1.62 3.09 11.58
CA PHE A 271 -2.78 3.96 11.75
C PHE A 271 -2.79 5.13 10.77
N TYR A 272 -1.65 5.73 10.43
CA TYR A 272 -1.57 6.76 9.41
C TYR A 272 -1.94 6.25 8.02
N THR A 273 -1.66 4.98 7.73
CA THR A 273 -1.91 4.39 6.40
C THR A 273 -3.29 3.78 6.24
N LEU A 274 -3.78 3.09 7.27
CA LEU A 274 -5.02 2.30 7.21
C LEU A 274 -6.14 2.89 8.06
N GLY A 275 -5.81 3.84 8.94
CA GLY A 275 -6.73 4.46 9.88
C GLY A 275 -7.21 3.51 10.96
N ILE A 276 -8.28 3.92 11.65
CA ILE A 276 -8.93 3.06 12.64
C ILE A 276 -9.50 1.74 12.05
N PRO A 277 -9.80 1.59 10.73
CA PRO A 277 -10.12 0.28 10.17
C PRO A 277 -9.15 -0.86 10.50
N LEU A 278 -7.88 -0.53 10.77
CA LEU A 278 -6.84 -1.48 11.17
C LEU A 278 -7.25 -2.39 12.35
N ILE A 279 -8.06 -1.91 13.28
CA ILE A 279 -8.39 -2.67 14.50
C ILE A 279 -9.44 -3.75 14.26
N PHE A 280 -10.30 -3.58 13.24
CA PHE A 280 -11.46 -4.44 13.05
C PHE A 280 -11.10 -5.89 12.69
N PRO A 281 -10.04 -6.17 11.90
CA PRO A 281 -9.53 -7.53 11.73
C PRO A 281 -9.22 -8.24 13.06
N PHE A 282 -8.77 -7.51 14.09
CA PHE A 282 -8.50 -8.08 15.42
C PHE A 282 -9.79 -8.25 16.23
N LEU A 283 -10.69 -7.24 16.22
CA LEU A 283 -12.00 -7.33 16.90
C LEU A 283 -12.91 -8.41 16.32
N PHE A 284 -12.78 -8.68 15.02
CA PHE A 284 -13.54 -9.67 14.27
C PHE A 284 -12.60 -10.74 13.69
N TYR A 285 -11.72 -11.29 14.53
CA TYR A 285 -10.67 -12.25 14.16
C TYR A 285 -11.16 -13.44 13.31
N ARG A 286 -12.42 -13.88 13.49
CA ARG A 286 -13.01 -14.96 12.67
C ARG A 286 -13.07 -14.62 11.19
N SER A 287 -13.44 -13.39 10.84
CA SER A 287 -13.45 -12.90 9.45
C SER A 287 -12.03 -12.78 8.91
N PHE A 288 -11.09 -12.28 9.72
CA PHE A 288 -9.66 -12.23 9.39
C PHE A 288 -9.11 -13.62 9.03
N PHE A 289 -9.31 -14.62 9.90
CA PHE A 289 -8.83 -15.98 9.64
C PHE A 289 -9.54 -16.63 8.45
N ARG A 290 -10.80 -16.29 8.19
CA ARG A 290 -11.52 -16.79 7.01
C ARG A 290 -10.87 -16.32 5.71
N VAL A 291 -10.44 -15.06 5.62
CA VAL A 291 -9.73 -14.53 4.44
C VAL A 291 -8.50 -15.38 4.12
N PHE A 292 -7.65 -15.65 5.12
CA PHE A 292 -6.45 -16.46 4.92
C PHE A 292 -6.75 -17.95 4.73
N LYS A 293 -7.84 -18.46 5.30
CA LYS A 293 -8.30 -19.83 5.03
C LYS A 293 -8.70 -20.02 3.56
N GLU A 294 -9.38 -19.04 2.99
CA GLU A 294 -9.82 -19.04 1.58
C GLU A 294 -8.68 -18.67 0.61
N ASN A 295 -7.75 -17.81 1.05
CA ASN A 295 -6.67 -17.25 0.22
C ASN A 295 -5.29 -17.49 0.88
N ARG A 296 -4.95 -18.74 1.16
CA ARG A 296 -3.72 -19.12 1.89
C ARG A 296 -2.42 -18.58 1.29
N TYR A 297 -2.40 -18.39 -0.04
CA TYR A 297 -1.26 -17.81 -0.75
C TYR A 297 -0.94 -16.37 -0.35
N LEU A 298 -1.89 -15.64 0.25
CA LEU A 298 -1.67 -14.28 0.73
C LEU A 298 -0.93 -14.24 2.07
N LEU A 299 -0.96 -15.31 2.87
CA LEU A 299 -0.35 -15.33 4.21
C LEU A 299 1.16 -15.03 4.20
N PRO A 300 2.00 -15.72 3.40
CA PRO A 300 3.43 -15.41 3.36
C PRO A 300 3.70 -14.01 2.79
N ILE A 301 2.91 -13.54 1.82
CA ILE A 301 3.06 -12.19 1.26
C ILE A 301 2.73 -11.14 2.33
N PHE A 302 1.66 -11.36 3.09
CA PHE A 302 1.29 -10.50 4.22
C PHE A 302 2.37 -10.48 5.31
N ALA A 303 2.95 -11.63 5.64
CA ALA A 303 4.05 -11.70 6.60
C ALA A 303 5.27 -10.92 6.11
N ILE A 304 5.64 -11.04 4.82
CA ILE A 304 6.71 -10.24 4.21
C ILE A 304 6.37 -8.75 4.26
N ALA A 305 5.13 -8.35 3.97
CA ALA A 305 4.70 -6.96 4.07
C ALA A 305 4.90 -6.37 5.48
N LEU A 306 4.55 -7.13 6.51
CA LEU A 306 4.78 -6.73 7.91
C LEU A 306 6.28 -6.63 8.25
N ILE A 307 7.08 -7.60 7.81
CA ILE A 307 8.54 -7.59 8.01
C ILE A 307 9.16 -6.38 7.31
N LEU A 308 8.81 -6.11 6.05
CA LEU A 308 9.31 -4.97 5.29
C LEU A 308 8.88 -3.64 5.90
N SER A 309 7.67 -3.55 6.47
CA SER A 309 7.23 -2.35 7.19
C SER A 309 8.10 -2.10 8.44
N TRP A 310 8.59 -3.16 9.09
CA TRP A 310 9.48 -3.09 10.24
C TRP A 310 10.93 -2.72 9.85
N ILE A 311 11.53 -3.47 8.92
CA ILE A 311 12.96 -3.33 8.58
C ILE A 311 13.24 -2.30 7.48
N GLY A 312 12.20 -1.86 6.76
CA GLY A 312 12.31 -0.87 5.69
C GLY A 312 12.57 0.55 6.21
N GLY A 313 12.86 1.47 5.29
CA GLY A 313 13.18 2.88 5.55
C GLY A 313 12.18 3.64 6.42
N GLY A 314 12.49 4.89 6.78
CA GLY A 314 11.69 5.72 7.70
C GLY A 314 10.18 5.76 7.37
N ASP A 315 9.83 5.76 6.09
CA ASP A 315 8.45 5.85 5.58
C ASP A 315 7.71 4.51 5.64
N THR A 316 7.32 4.11 6.84
CA THR A 316 6.60 2.85 7.09
C THR A 316 5.30 2.75 6.28
N GLU A 317 4.63 3.89 6.06
CA GLU A 317 3.36 4.00 5.34
C GLU A 317 3.49 3.52 3.90
N ARG A 318 4.61 3.84 3.28
CA ARG A 318 4.93 3.51 1.90
C ARG A 318 4.95 1.99 1.69
N PHE A 319 5.60 1.27 2.61
CA PHE A 319 5.63 -0.21 2.59
C PHE A 319 4.25 -0.82 2.80
N ILE A 320 3.42 -0.23 3.67
CA ILE A 320 2.06 -0.70 3.90
C ILE A 320 1.20 -0.48 2.65
N LEU A 321 1.36 0.66 1.97
CA LEU A 321 0.65 0.97 0.72
C LEU A 321 1.00 0.04 -0.43
N TRP A 322 2.25 -0.42 -0.53
CA TRP A 322 2.65 -1.42 -1.55
C TRP A 322 1.83 -2.70 -1.46
N TYR A 323 1.41 -3.07 -0.24
CA TYR A 323 0.59 -4.24 0.04
C TYR A 323 -0.85 -3.89 0.46
N CYS A 324 -1.30 -2.65 0.22
CA CYS A 324 -2.68 -2.20 0.50
C CYS A 324 -3.79 -3.14 0.01
N PRO A 325 -3.67 -3.87 -1.11
CA PRO A 325 -4.76 -4.77 -1.55
C PRO A 325 -5.06 -5.84 -0.50
N ILE A 326 -4.03 -6.39 0.13
CA ILE A 326 -4.20 -7.46 1.12
C ILE A 326 -4.89 -6.89 2.36
N TYR A 327 -4.47 -5.72 2.85
CA TYR A 327 -5.12 -5.04 3.97
C TYR A 327 -6.58 -4.70 3.67
N PHE A 328 -6.86 -4.15 2.48
CA PHE A 328 -8.23 -3.82 2.05
C PHE A 328 -9.12 -5.05 1.88
N LEU A 329 -8.58 -6.18 1.42
CA LEU A 329 -9.32 -7.44 1.38
C LEU A 329 -9.72 -7.87 2.80
N ILE A 330 -8.79 -7.83 3.75
CA ILE A 330 -9.04 -8.23 5.13
C ILE A 330 -10.09 -7.31 5.79
N ILE A 331 -9.88 -6.00 5.74
CA ILE A 331 -10.80 -5.00 6.30
C ILE A 331 -12.16 -5.07 5.60
N GLY A 332 -12.17 -5.18 4.27
CA GLY A 332 -13.37 -5.28 3.47
C GLY A 332 -14.20 -6.52 3.79
N GLN A 333 -13.55 -7.65 4.09
CA GLN A 333 -14.24 -8.86 4.50
C GLN A 333 -14.95 -8.67 5.84
N VAL A 334 -14.30 -8.00 6.79
CA VAL A 334 -14.88 -7.67 8.10
C VAL A 334 -16.08 -6.74 7.94
N PHE A 335 -15.96 -5.70 7.10
CA PHE A 335 -17.07 -4.77 6.81
C PHE A 335 -18.25 -5.46 6.16
N TYR A 336 -17.99 -6.41 5.25
CA TYR A 336 -19.02 -7.19 4.60
C TYR A 336 -19.77 -8.08 5.60
N ASP A 337 -19.05 -8.83 6.43
CA ASP A 337 -19.64 -9.78 7.39
C ASP A 337 -20.42 -9.09 8.51
N HIS A 338 -19.97 -7.89 8.90
CA HIS A 338 -20.50 -7.17 10.05
C HIS A 338 -21.14 -5.84 9.65
N LYS A 339 -21.72 -5.76 8.44
CA LYS A 339 -22.35 -4.54 7.90
C LYS A 339 -23.32 -3.86 8.88
N ALA A 340 -24.15 -4.64 9.58
CA ALA A 340 -25.11 -4.10 10.53
C ALA A 340 -24.45 -3.39 11.73
N TYR A 341 -23.25 -3.80 12.13
CA TYR A 341 -22.46 -3.11 13.16
C TYR A 341 -21.95 -1.77 12.65
N PHE A 342 -21.34 -1.76 11.46
CA PHE A 342 -20.74 -0.55 10.87
C PHE A 342 -21.75 0.50 10.43
N LEU A 343 -23.02 0.13 10.19
CA LEU A 343 -24.08 1.09 9.85
C LEU A 343 -24.71 1.78 11.07
N ARG A 344 -24.38 1.38 12.30
CA ARG A 344 -24.86 2.08 13.50
C ARG A 344 -24.25 3.48 13.52
N LYS A 345 -25.06 4.53 13.74
CA LYS A 345 -24.57 5.93 13.80
C LYS A 345 -23.38 6.11 14.74
N ARG A 346 -23.43 5.46 15.91
CA ARG A 346 -22.35 5.48 16.92
C ARG A 346 -21.04 4.84 16.46
N ILE A 347 -21.07 3.98 15.44
CA ILE A 347 -19.86 3.37 14.85
C ILE A 347 -19.45 4.15 13.60
N PHE A 348 -20.42 4.40 12.70
CA PHE A 348 -20.19 5.01 11.40
C PHE A 348 -19.61 6.42 11.51
N ILE A 349 -20.17 7.27 12.38
CA ILE A 349 -19.77 8.68 12.46
C ILE A 349 -18.31 8.82 12.96
N PRO A 350 -17.90 8.21 14.09
CA PRO A 350 -16.50 8.28 14.53
C PRO A 350 -15.55 7.63 13.54
N LEU A 351 -15.96 6.52 12.91
CA LEU A 351 -15.17 5.86 11.86
C LEU A 351 -14.93 6.80 10.68
N PHE A 352 -15.99 7.42 10.17
CA PHE A 352 -15.92 8.35 9.05
C PHE A 352 -15.06 9.58 9.36
N LEU A 353 -15.25 10.20 10.54
CA LEU A 353 -14.44 11.34 10.98
C LEU A 353 -12.96 10.94 11.13
N SER A 354 -12.67 9.78 11.72
CA SER A 354 -11.30 9.30 11.83
C SER A 354 -10.65 9.06 10.46
N LEU A 355 -11.43 8.60 9.46
CA LEU A 355 -10.94 8.38 8.10
C LEU A 355 -10.64 9.69 7.39
N ILE A 356 -11.45 10.73 7.58
CA ILE A 356 -11.16 12.07 7.05
C ILE A 356 -9.81 12.57 7.57
N LEU A 357 -9.55 12.36 8.87
CA LEU A 357 -8.27 12.71 9.49
C LEU A 357 -7.13 11.86 8.92
N THR A 358 -7.24 10.52 8.93
CA THR A 358 -6.23 9.61 8.38
C THR A 358 -5.86 9.95 6.93
N LEU A 359 -6.87 10.17 6.08
CA LEU A 359 -6.68 10.45 4.65
C LEU A 359 -6.20 11.87 4.38
N ARG A 360 -6.27 12.76 5.37
CA ARG A 360 -5.91 14.18 5.24
C ARG A 360 -6.68 14.86 4.11
N VAL A 361 -7.98 14.57 3.98
CA VAL A 361 -8.80 14.96 2.80
C VAL A 361 -8.75 16.47 2.53
N PHE A 362 -8.64 17.29 3.58
CA PHE A 362 -8.65 18.76 3.50
C PHE A 362 -7.31 19.41 3.83
N TRP A 363 -6.23 18.63 3.97
CA TRP A 363 -4.90 19.15 4.31
C TRP A 363 -3.91 18.75 3.26
N GLU A 364 -3.05 19.69 2.85
CA GLU A 364 -1.93 19.46 1.97
C GLU A 364 -0.91 18.45 2.52
N ILE A 365 -0.16 17.84 1.62
CA ILE A 365 1.05 17.09 1.98
C ILE A 365 2.08 18.14 2.46
N PRO A 366 2.60 18.03 3.69
CA PRO A 366 3.55 19.00 4.21
C PRO A 366 4.83 19.02 3.37
N GLN A 367 5.40 20.22 3.20
CA GLN A 367 6.78 20.36 2.78
C GLN A 367 7.71 19.81 3.86
N TYR A 368 8.88 19.33 3.47
CA TYR A 368 9.86 18.85 4.43
C TYR A 368 10.69 20.03 4.94
N TYR A 369 10.35 20.55 6.12
CA TYR A 369 11.16 21.54 6.81
C TYR A 369 12.32 20.83 7.52
N LEU A 370 13.53 20.98 7.00
CA LEU A 370 14.76 20.43 7.61
C LEU A 370 15.23 21.24 8.83
N GLU A 371 14.69 22.45 9.01
CA GLU A 371 15.11 23.34 10.09
C GLU A 371 14.12 23.30 11.25
N ASP A 372 14.70 23.14 12.45
CA ASP A 372 14.04 22.90 13.73
C ASP A 372 13.35 24.16 14.29
N GLU A 373 12.77 25.01 13.42
CA GLU A 373 12.19 26.27 13.86
C GLU A 373 10.97 26.03 14.76
N GLY A 374 10.90 26.81 15.83
CA GLY A 374 10.06 26.56 17.00
C GLY A 374 8.57 26.43 16.69
N VAL A 375 8.08 25.18 16.60
CA VAL A 375 6.65 24.91 16.51
C VAL A 375 5.93 25.28 17.81
N SER A 376 5.01 26.23 17.73
CA SER A 376 4.06 26.58 18.79
C SER A 376 2.97 25.50 18.92
N PHE A 377 2.43 25.32 20.13
CA PHE A 377 1.39 24.32 20.43
C PHE A 377 0.24 24.39 19.41
N PRO A 378 -0.23 23.28 18.83
CA PRO A 378 -1.29 23.31 17.80
C PRO A 378 -2.61 23.88 18.32
N PHE A 379 -2.88 23.79 19.63
CA PHE A 379 -4.04 24.45 20.24
C PHE A 379 -3.94 25.98 20.26
N PHE A 380 -2.73 26.54 20.21
CA PHE A 380 -2.45 27.97 20.24
C PHE A 380 -1.86 28.50 18.92
N ALA A 381 -1.60 27.61 17.96
CA ALA A 381 -1.16 27.97 16.62
C ALA A 381 -2.37 28.43 15.80
N VAL A 382 -2.20 29.54 15.08
CA VAL A 382 -3.22 30.05 14.16
C VAL A 382 -3.42 29.01 13.05
N PHE A 383 -4.66 28.63 12.77
CA PHE A 383 -4.99 27.80 11.61
C PHE A 383 -4.41 28.45 10.34
N GLY A 384 -3.43 27.80 9.69
CA GLY A 384 -2.87 28.26 8.42
C GLY A 384 -1.37 28.58 8.40
N THR A 385 -0.66 28.53 9.53
CA THR A 385 0.81 28.49 9.52
C THR A 385 1.29 27.04 9.57
N ASP A 386 2.41 26.75 8.89
CA ASP A 386 2.97 25.44 8.45
C ASP A 386 3.01 24.25 9.44
N ASN A 387 2.56 24.43 10.68
CA ASN A 387 2.71 23.49 11.78
C ASN A 387 1.63 22.40 11.87
N PHE A 388 0.43 22.60 11.28
CA PHE A 388 -0.67 21.62 11.41
C PHE A 388 -0.58 20.47 10.39
N SER A 389 0.00 20.73 9.22
CA SER A 389 0.26 19.74 8.16
C SER A 389 1.34 18.73 8.55
N ASP A 390 2.13 19.00 9.59
CA ASP A 390 3.07 17.99 10.11
C ASP A 390 2.41 17.03 11.08
N ILE A 391 1.23 17.35 11.62
CA ILE A 391 0.68 16.57 12.73
C ILE A 391 0.44 15.12 12.36
N LEU A 392 0.07 14.79 11.13
CA LEU A 392 -0.24 13.41 10.72
C LEU A 392 0.83 12.81 9.79
N ALA A 393 2.04 13.37 9.78
CA ALA A 393 3.17 12.86 9.01
C ALA A 393 4.12 12.01 9.87
N THR A 394 4.94 11.16 9.24
CA THR A 394 5.96 10.37 9.93
C THR A 394 7.19 11.15 10.35
N HIS A 395 7.48 12.22 9.62
CA HIS A 395 8.49 13.21 10.01
C HIS A 395 7.98 14.17 11.09
N ALA A 396 6.75 14.00 11.58
CA ALA A 396 6.27 14.77 12.72
C ALA A 396 7.20 14.60 13.93
N ARG A 397 7.32 15.68 14.72
CA ARG A 397 8.02 15.64 16.02
C ARG A 397 7.47 14.50 16.88
N LYS A 398 8.35 13.79 17.60
CA LYS A 398 8.02 12.56 18.37
C LYS A 398 6.77 12.69 19.23
N TRP A 399 6.57 13.83 19.89
CA TRP A 399 5.42 14.06 20.77
C TRP A 399 4.09 14.10 20.00
N VAL A 400 4.09 14.59 18.75
CA VAL A 400 2.90 14.63 17.89
C VAL A 400 2.50 13.22 17.47
N THR A 401 3.48 12.44 17.02
CA THR A 401 3.33 11.00 16.73
C THR A 401 2.74 10.27 17.93
N THR A 402 3.23 10.55 19.14
CA THR A 402 2.69 10.01 20.39
C THR A 402 1.24 10.43 20.64
N ALA A 403 0.90 11.72 20.45
CA ALA A 403 -0.45 12.22 20.65
C ALA A 403 -1.45 11.56 19.69
N ASN A 404 -1.10 11.40 18.41
CA ASN A 404 -1.94 10.69 17.46
C ASN A 404 -2.09 9.22 17.79
N LEU A 405 -1.01 8.57 18.23
CA LEU A 405 -1.11 7.19 18.68
C LEU A 405 -2.09 7.07 19.85
N ILE A 406 -2.01 7.96 20.84
CA ILE A 406 -2.97 8.00 21.97
C ILE A 406 -4.40 8.18 21.45
N LEU A 407 -4.63 9.09 20.50
CA LEU A 407 -5.95 9.29 19.88
C LEU A 407 -6.47 8.00 19.22
N TYR A 408 -5.64 7.31 18.42
CA TYR A 408 -6.02 6.04 17.79
C TYR A 408 -6.26 4.94 18.82
N LEU A 409 -5.50 4.90 19.93
CA LEU A 409 -5.73 3.96 21.02
C LEU A 409 -7.05 4.23 21.74
N LEU A 410 -7.38 5.50 22.02
CA LEU A 410 -8.66 5.90 22.60
C LEU A 410 -9.84 5.54 21.67
N LEU A 411 -9.70 5.81 20.37
CA LEU A 411 -10.68 5.37 19.36
C LEU A 411 -10.79 3.83 19.34
N SER A 412 -9.68 3.12 19.50
CA SER A 412 -9.68 1.65 19.56
C SER A 412 -10.48 1.15 20.75
N ILE A 413 -10.28 1.73 21.94
CA ILE A 413 -11.05 1.44 23.15
C ILE A 413 -12.54 1.75 22.93
N TYR A 414 -12.87 2.87 22.29
CA TYR A 414 -14.24 3.22 21.93
C TYR A 414 -14.90 2.12 21.07
N PHE A 415 -14.25 1.66 20.01
CA PHE A 415 -14.79 0.61 19.16
C PHE A 415 -14.86 -0.77 19.85
N VAL A 416 -13.92 -1.09 20.74
CA VAL A 416 -13.98 -2.29 21.60
C VAL A 416 -15.22 -2.23 22.49
N TYR A 417 -15.44 -1.10 23.17
CA TYR A 417 -16.59 -0.89 24.05
C TYR A 417 -17.91 -1.13 23.31
N TRP A 418 -18.10 -0.46 22.16
CA TRP A 418 -19.35 -0.60 21.39
C TRP A 418 -19.53 -1.97 20.75
N ARG A 419 -18.46 -2.73 20.51
CA ARG A 419 -18.55 -4.12 20.06
C ARG A 419 -19.15 -5.03 21.13
N TYR A 420 -18.82 -4.77 22.39
CA TYR A 420 -19.16 -5.58 23.55
C TYR A 420 -20.20 -4.95 24.48
N GLU A 421 -20.79 -3.82 24.11
CA GLU A 421 -21.76 -3.05 24.91
C GLU A 421 -22.83 -3.94 25.58
N ASN A 422 -23.47 -4.85 24.84
CA ASN A 422 -24.49 -5.73 25.40
C ASN A 422 -23.93 -6.69 26.45
N ARG A 423 -22.72 -7.24 26.24
CA ARG A 423 -22.07 -8.10 27.24
C ARG A 423 -21.68 -7.29 28.48
N ILE A 424 -21.15 -6.09 28.28
CA ILE A 424 -20.77 -5.17 29.36
C ILE A 424 -21.99 -4.76 30.17
N ARG A 425 -23.11 -4.39 29.52
CA ARG A 425 -24.37 -4.04 30.20
C ARG A 425 -24.93 -5.19 31.01
N ASN A 426 -24.87 -6.42 30.49
CA ASN A 426 -25.33 -7.61 31.21
C ASN A 426 -24.43 -7.96 32.41
N LEU A 427 -23.14 -7.58 32.39
CA LEU A 427 -22.24 -7.74 33.54
C LEU A 427 -22.44 -6.66 34.62
N ILE A 428 -22.91 -5.46 34.23
CA ILE A 428 -23.09 -4.32 35.14
C ILE A 428 -24.49 -4.28 35.77
N ARG A 429 -25.49 -4.93 35.15
CA ARG A 429 -26.75 -5.22 35.83
C ARG A 429 -26.47 -6.26 36.91
N TRP A 430 -26.01 -5.78 38.07
CA TRP A 430 -26.02 -6.53 39.31
C TRP A 430 -27.50 -6.67 39.70
N ASP A 431 -27.93 -7.92 39.88
CA ASP A 431 -29.25 -8.25 40.42
C ASP A 431 -29.44 -7.64 41.82
#